data_AF-A0A7J3MUK3-F1
#
_entry.id   AF-A0A7J3MUK3-F1
#
_cell.length_a   1.000
_cell.length_b   1.000
_cell.length_c   1.000
_cell.angle_alpha   90.00
_cell.angle_beta   90.00
_cell.angle_gamma   90.00
#
_symmetry.space_group_name_H-M   'P 1'
#
loop_
_entity.id
_entity.type
_entity.pdbx_description
1 polymer ?
#
loop_
_entity_poly.entity_id
_entity_poly.type
_entity_poly.pdbx_seq_one_letter_code
_entity_poly.pdbx_strand_id
1 'polypeptide(L)'
;MFTAFNDYILCRLRRKRKYILCFYGLDGSGKSTQIMLLSKYLRSQGYKVAIAKVGTCHLLAKLLERIFVYLGYYVWRPSTQCKLQKRIPKELLRKSRIMRILWALTNFLSSLVAIKVLVDFSLLYSDIVLVEDYIPRIMADFKYALENHIKSYNIFITIFLRMISQFNAKYIHLTADYEELKRRRGICMESYDYLDIQQYIYSIIDTISKSIVIDTKEDINCTFSKVIRSLSAF
;
A
#
# COMPACT_ATOMS: atom_id res chain seq x y z
N MET A 1 11.71 31.10 9.84
CA MET A 1 12.34 30.17 8.87
C MET A 1 11.35 29.13 8.32
N PHE A 2 10.38 28.63 9.09
CA PHE A 2 9.29 27.76 8.58
C PHE A 2 8.33 28.45 7.57
N THR A 3 8.11 29.75 7.70
CA THR A 3 7.18 30.51 6.83
C THR A 3 7.67 30.62 5.39
N ALA A 4 8.92 31.05 5.18
CA ALA A 4 9.50 31.16 3.83
C ALA A 4 9.66 29.79 3.12
N PHE A 5 9.90 28.72 3.88
CA PHE A 5 9.97 27.36 3.34
C PHE A 5 8.59 26.84 2.90
N ASN A 6 7.54 27.15 3.66
CA ASN A 6 6.17 26.83 3.29
C ASN A 6 5.75 27.57 2.01
N ASP A 7 6.09 28.85 1.87
CA ASP A 7 5.71 29.64 0.68
C ASP A 7 6.30 29.07 -0.62
N TYR A 8 7.49 28.48 -0.59
CA TYR A 8 8.11 27.86 -1.77
C TYR A 8 7.39 26.57 -2.20
N ILE A 9 7.08 25.68 -1.24
CA ILE A 9 6.31 24.45 -1.52
C ILE A 9 4.93 24.80 -2.06
N LEU A 10 4.28 25.80 -1.46
CA LEU A 10 2.98 26.29 -1.89
C LEU A 10 3.02 26.86 -3.30
N CYS A 11 4.05 27.63 -3.65
CA CYS A 11 4.20 28.20 -4.99
C CYS A 11 4.35 27.12 -6.08
N ARG A 12 5.06 26.03 -5.78
CA ARG A 12 5.28 24.91 -6.73
C ARG A 12 4.04 24.02 -6.91
N LEU A 13 3.28 23.79 -5.83
CA LEU A 13 2.03 23.04 -5.85
C LEU A 13 0.84 23.85 -6.41
N ARG A 14 0.95 25.17 -6.55
CA ARG A 14 -0.10 26.06 -7.09
C ARG A 14 -0.34 25.93 -8.61
N ARG A 15 0.54 25.23 -9.35
CA ARG A 15 0.24 24.82 -10.73
C ARG A 15 -0.83 23.74 -10.70
N LYS A 16 -1.85 23.80 -11.57
CA LYS A 16 -2.99 22.84 -11.73
C LYS A 16 -2.59 21.38 -12.04
N ARG A 17 -1.52 20.85 -11.46
CA ARG A 17 -1.09 19.47 -11.61
C ARG A 17 -1.66 18.67 -10.46
N LYS A 18 -2.28 17.54 -10.81
CA LYS A 18 -2.79 16.59 -9.84
C LYS A 18 -1.66 15.68 -9.38
N TYR A 19 -1.58 15.44 -8.07
CA TYR A 19 -0.52 14.63 -7.47
C TYR A 19 -1.07 13.35 -6.86
N ILE A 20 -0.30 12.26 -7.00
CA ILE A 20 -0.54 11.00 -6.30
C ILE A 20 0.65 10.77 -5.37
N LEU A 21 0.40 10.67 -4.07
CA LEU A 21 1.40 10.35 -3.06
C LEU A 21 1.08 8.99 -2.46
N CYS A 22 1.90 7.99 -2.79
CA CYS A 22 1.72 6.61 -2.36
C CYS A 22 2.57 6.32 -1.12
N PHE A 23 1.91 6.01 -0.02
CA PHE A 23 2.52 5.58 1.22
C PHE A 23 2.42 4.06 1.34
N TYR A 24 3.55 3.41 1.54
CA TYR A 24 3.63 1.98 1.82
C TYR A 24 4.69 1.69 2.88
N GLY A 25 4.70 0.46 3.35
CA GLY A 25 5.49 0.04 4.51
C GLY A 25 4.75 -1.01 5.30
N LEU A 26 5.42 -1.58 6.29
CA LEU A 26 4.85 -2.65 7.09
C LEU A 26 3.68 -2.17 7.96
N ASP A 27 2.87 -3.12 8.39
CA ASP A 27 1.71 -2.86 9.23
C ASP A 27 2.13 -2.44 10.64
N GLY A 28 1.93 -1.16 10.98
CA GLY A 28 2.43 -0.57 12.23
C GLY A 28 3.55 0.48 12.03
N SER A 29 4.00 0.71 10.79
CA SER A 29 4.98 1.78 10.49
C SER A 29 4.41 3.20 10.53
N GLY A 30 3.15 3.39 10.94
CA GLY A 30 2.55 4.72 11.08
C GLY A 30 2.02 5.37 9.79
N LYS A 31 1.88 4.62 8.70
CA LYS A 31 1.35 5.09 7.40
C LYS A 31 0.07 5.90 7.55
N SER A 32 -0.96 5.30 8.15
CA SER A 32 -2.28 5.94 8.28
C SER A 32 -2.17 7.24 9.09
N THR A 33 -1.35 7.26 10.14
CA THR A 33 -1.09 8.47 10.95
C THR A 33 -0.46 9.57 10.10
N GLN A 34 0.61 9.27 9.36
CA GLN A 34 1.31 10.24 8.54
C GLN A 34 0.43 10.77 7.39
N ILE A 35 -0.37 9.90 6.77
CA ILE A 35 -1.36 10.29 5.75
C ILE A 35 -2.40 11.25 6.33
N MET A 36 -2.93 10.98 7.53
CA MET A 36 -3.90 11.87 8.18
C MET A 36 -3.31 13.23 8.51
N LEU A 37 -2.10 13.27 9.07
CA LEU A 37 -1.40 14.52 9.38
C LEU A 37 -1.14 15.34 8.10
N LEU A 38 -0.64 14.67 7.06
CA LEU A 38 -0.38 15.31 5.77
C LEU A 38 -1.67 15.83 5.13
N SER A 39 -2.76 15.06 5.20
CA SER A 39 -4.05 15.50 4.69
C SER A 39 -4.55 16.76 5.39
N LYS A 40 -4.48 16.81 6.72
CA LYS A 40 -4.88 17.98 7.51
C LYS A 40 -4.03 19.20 7.16
N TYR A 41 -2.71 19.02 7.07
CA TYR A 41 -1.79 20.08 6.68
C TYR A 41 -2.10 20.62 5.27
N LEU A 42 -2.17 19.75 4.27
CA LEU A 42 -2.45 20.16 2.88
C LEU A 42 -3.82 20.83 2.74
N ARG A 43 -4.84 20.38 3.47
CA ARG A 43 -6.16 21.02 3.49
C ARG A 43 -6.11 22.40 4.14
N SER A 44 -5.33 22.60 5.22
CA SER A 44 -5.15 23.93 5.83
C SER A 44 -4.41 24.90 4.90
N GLN A 45 -3.66 24.37 3.93
CA GLN A 45 -3.04 25.13 2.84
C GLN A 45 -3.97 25.37 1.63
N GLY A 46 -5.24 24.93 1.68
CA GLY A 46 -6.24 25.17 0.64
C GLY A 46 -6.31 24.12 -0.47
N TYR A 47 -5.57 23.01 -0.38
CA TYR A 47 -5.66 21.92 -1.38
C TYR A 47 -6.88 21.01 -1.14
N LYS A 48 -7.52 20.57 -2.21
CA LYS A 48 -8.49 19.47 -2.15
C LYS A 48 -7.75 18.14 -2.08
N VAL A 49 -7.82 17.48 -0.92
CA VAL A 49 -7.10 16.23 -0.67
C VAL A 49 -8.07 15.06 -0.52
N ALA A 50 -7.89 14.03 -1.35
CA ALA A 50 -8.54 12.73 -1.20
C ALA A 50 -7.58 11.72 -0.54
N ILE A 51 -8.14 10.79 0.24
CA ILE A 51 -7.40 9.67 0.80
C ILE A 51 -7.98 8.39 0.20
N ALA A 52 -7.12 7.55 -0.37
CA ALA A 52 -7.49 6.26 -0.92
C ALA A 52 -6.70 5.16 -0.22
N LYS A 53 -7.30 3.99 -0.01
CA LYS A 53 -6.60 2.80 0.50
C LYS A 53 -6.77 1.66 -0.49
N VAL A 54 -5.67 1.22 -1.09
CA VAL A 54 -5.67 0.21 -2.15
C VAL A 54 -5.15 -1.14 -1.62
N GLY A 55 -5.64 -1.54 -0.45
CA GLY A 55 -5.30 -2.85 0.14
C GLY A 55 -5.98 -4.03 -0.56
N THR A 56 -5.60 -5.26 -0.20
CA THR A 56 -5.95 -6.52 -0.90
C THR A 56 -7.34 -7.09 -0.59
N CYS A 57 -8.32 -6.23 -0.34
CA CYS A 57 -9.67 -6.64 0.04
C CYS A 57 -10.73 -6.05 -0.89
N HIS A 58 -10.54 -6.35 -2.18
CA HIS A 58 -11.39 -5.88 -3.27
C HIS A 58 -12.62 -6.77 -3.47
N LEU A 59 -13.64 -6.23 -4.12
CA LEU A 59 -14.98 -6.82 -4.19
C LEU A 59 -15.00 -8.25 -4.76
N LEU A 60 -14.35 -8.51 -5.89
CA LEU A 60 -14.37 -9.84 -6.53
C LEU A 60 -13.55 -10.86 -5.75
N ALA A 61 -12.38 -10.47 -5.23
CA ALA A 61 -11.57 -11.33 -4.37
C ALA A 61 -12.33 -11.72 -3.10
N LYS A 62 -13.06 -10.77 -2.48
CA LYS A 62 -13.94 -11.05 -1.32
C LYS A 62 -15.10 -11.97 -1.66
N LEU A 63 -15.70 -11.81 -2.84
CA LEU A 63 -16.77 -12.69 -3.29
C LEU A 63 -16.25 -14.12 -3.43
N LEU A 64 -15.10 -14.29 -4.09
CA LEU A 64 -14.44 -15.57 -4.23
C LEU A 64 -14.10 -16.19 -2.86
N GLU A 65 -13.51 -15.39 -1.96
CA GLU A 65 -13.20 -15.80 -0.59
C GLU A 65 -14.46 -16.26 0.17
N ARG A 66 -15.58 -15.53 0.06
CA ARG A 66 -16.85 -15.94 0.67
C ARG A 66 -17.36 -17.27 0.13
N ILE A 67 -17.24 -17.51 -1.16
CA ILE A 67 -17.62 -18.79 -1.79
C ILE A 67 -16.76 -19.93 -1.20
N PHE A 68 -15.44 -19.75 -1.10
CA PHE A 68 -14.57 -20.78 -0.51
C PHE A 68 -14.84 -21.02 0.96
N VAL A 69 -15.05 -19.95 1.73
CA VAL A 69 -15.41 -20.04 3.14
C VAL A 69 -16.73 -20.78 3.31
N TYR A 70 -17.71 -20.52 2.46
CA TYR A 70 -18.99 -21.22 2.46
C TYR A 70 -18.84 -22.72 2.13
N LEU A 71 -17.96 -23.07 1.19
CA LEU A 71 -17.62 -24.45 0.83
C LEU A 71 -16.73 -25.16 1.88
N GLY A 72 -16.40 -24.52 3.00
CA GLY A 72 -15.60 -25.11 4.07
C GLY A 72 -14.07 -25.01 3.88
N TYR A 73 -13.60 -24.33 2.83
CA TYR A 73 -12.17 -24.15 2.56
C TYR A 73 -11.63 -22.88 3.23
N TYR A 74 -11.45 -22.91 4.55
CA TYR A 74 -10.93 -21.76 5.29
C TYR A 74 -9.97 -22.13 6.42
N VAL A 75 -9.11 -21.17 6.76
CA VAL A 75 -8.31 -21.14 7.98
C VAL A 75 -8.61 -19.87 8.74
N TRP A 76 -8.61 -19.95 10.07
CA TRP A 76 -8.72 -18.78 10.93
C TRP A 76 -7.36 -18.09 11.01
N ARG A 77 -7.31 -16.80 10.67
CA ARG A 77 -6.13 -15.96 10.84
C ARG A 77 -6.49 -14.64 11.53
N PRO A 78 -5.65 -14.12 12.43
CA PRO A 78 -5.84 -12.78 12.96
C PRO A 78 -5.73 -11.78 11.80
N SER A 79 -6.65 -10.81 11.79
CA SER A 79 -6.57 -9.67 10.88
C SER A 79 -5.68 -8.58 11.45
N THR A 80 -5.43 -7.55 10.64
CA THR A 80 -4.72 -6.32 11.05
C THR A 80 -5.40 -5.55 12.19
N GLN A 81 -6.66 -5.89 12.52
CA GLN A 81 -7.44 -5.38 13.66
C GLN A 81 -7.52 -6.39 14.81
N CYS A 82 -6.68 -7.43 14.82
CA CYS A 82 -6.67 -8.50 15.83
C CYS A 82 -7.95 -9.35 15.87
N LYS A 83 -8.88 -9.15 14.92
CA LYS A 83 -10.10 -9.95 14.81
C LYS A 83 -9.80 -11.19 13.98
N LEU A 84 -10.22 -12.37 14.43
CA LEU A 84 -10.12 -13.59 13.64
C LEU A 84 -10.97 -13.46 12.37
N GLN A 85 -10.35 -13.72 11.23
CA GLN A 85 -10.98 -13.73 9.92
C GLN A 85 -10.74 -15.08 9.23
N LYS A 86 -11.77 -15.58 8.55
CA LYS A 86 -11.67 -16.76 7.71
C LYS A 86 -10.97 -16.38 6.40
N ARG A 87 -9.87 -17.06 6.08
CA ARG A 87 -9.05 -16.84 4.88
C ARG A 87 -8.91 -18.13 4.09
N ILE A 88 -8.69 -18.03 2.78
CA ILE A 88 -8.36 -19.19 1.95
C ILE A 88 -7.00 -19.76 2.39
N PRO A 89 -6.89 -21.07 2.68
CA PRO A 89 -5.62 -21.68 3.03
C PRO A 89 -4.62 -21.61 1.87
N LYS A 90 -3.36 -21.28 2.17
CA LYS A 90 -2.28 -21.27 1.17
C LYS A 90 -2.09 -22.63 0.52
N GLU A 91 -2.27 -23.68 1.31
CA GLU A 91 -2.14 -25.07 0.92
C GLU A 91 -3.07 -25.41 -0.24
N LEU A 92 -4.25 -24.78 -0.31
CA LEU A 92 -5.19 -24.96 -1.41
C LEU A 92 -4.65 -24.34 -2.71
N LEU A 93 -4.08 -23.14 -2.63
CA LEU A 93 -3.43 -22.48 -3.77
C LEU A 93 -2.18 -23.23 -4.24
N ARG A 94 -1.49 -23.91 -3.31
CA ARG A 94 -0.34 -24.77 -3.61
C ARG A 94 -0.77 -26.04 -4.34
N LYS A 95 -1.84 -26.71 -3.89
CA LYS A 95 -2.30 -27.99 -4.44
C LYS A 95 -3.00 -27.86 -5.79
N SER A 96 -3.83 -26.83 -5.99
CA SER A 96 -4.67 -26.73 -7.19
C SER A 96 -4.26 -25.57 -8.11
N ARG A 97 -3.85 -25.92 -9.34
CA ARG A 97 -3.53 -24.94 -10.40
C ARG A 97 -4.75 -24.06 -10.74
N ILE A 98 -5.94 -24.65 -10.80
CA ILE A 98 -7.18 -23.91 -11.14
C ILE A 98 -7.47 -22.89 -10.05
N MET A 99 -7.40 -23.29 -8.77
CA MET A 99 -7.64 -22.37 -7.65
C MET A 99 -6.64 -21.22 -7.65
N ARG A 100 -5.38 -21.50 -7.98
CA ARG A 100 -4.35 -20.49 -8.11
C ARG A 100 -4.63 -19.49 -9.23
N ILE A 101 -5.04 -19.98 -10.40
CA ILE A 101 -5.40 -19.12 -11.55
C ILE A 101 -6.60 -18.25 -11.19
N LEU A 102 -7.66 -18.85 -10.62
CA LEU A 102 -8.86 -18.13 -10.18
C LEU A 102 -8.51 -17.06 -9.14
N TRP A 103 -7.73 -17.42 -8.13
CA TRP A 103 -7.30 -16.48 -7.09
C TRP A 103 -6.46 -15.35 -7.68
N ALA A 104 -5.46 -15.67 -8.52
CA ALA A 104 -4.58 -14.66 -9.11
C ALA A 104 -5.35 -13.72 -10.04
N LEU A 105 -6.22 -14.25 -10.90
CA LEU A 105 -7.03 -13.46 -11.83
C LEU A 105 -8.02 -12.56 -11.09
N THR A 106 -8.75 -13.11 -10.11
CA THR A 106 -9.73 -12.33 -9.34
C THR A 106 -9.06 -11.22 -8.52
N ASN A 107 -7.90 -11.48 -7.91
CA ASN A 107 -7.13 -10.45 -7.20
C ASN A 107 -6.55 -9.41 -8.16
N PHE A 108 -6.04 -9.84 -9.32
CA PHE A 108 -5.49 -8.93 -10.32
C PHE A 108 -6.55 -7.96 -10.85
N LEU A 109 -7.67 -8.48 -11.35
CA LEU A 109 -8.78 -7.66 -11.88
C LEU A 109 -9.36 -6.75 -10.81
N SER A 110 -9.54 -7.29 -9.61
CA SER A 110 -9.94 -6.55 -8.42
C SER A 110 -9.06 -5.36 -8.11
N SER A 111 -7.73 -5.57 -8.09
CA SER A 111 -6.76 -4.51 -7.83
C SER A 111 -6.77 -3.45 -8.92
N LEU A 112 -6.89 -3.84 -10.19
CA LEU A 112 -7.03 -2.87 -11.29
C LEU A 112 -8.27 -2.00 -11.12
N VAL A 113 -9.43 -2.60 -10.84
CA VAL A 113 -10.67 -1.84 -10.59
C VAL A 113 -10.50 -0.91 -9.40
N ALA A 114 -9.92 -1.38 -8.30
CA ALA A 114 -9.72 -0.56 -7.12
C ALA A 114 -8.74 0.61 -7.37
N ILE A 115 -7.65 0.39 -8.12
CA ILE A 115 -6.74 1.47 -8.50
C ILE A 115 -7.50 2.52 -9.33
N LYS A 116 -8.25 2.09 -10.35
CA LYS A 116 -9.03 3.00 -11.20
C LYS A 116 -10.11 3.77 -10.41
N VAL A 117 -10.88 3.08 -9.57
CA VAL A 117 -12.00 3.69 -8.85
C VAL A 117 -11.55 4.49 -7.63
N LEU A 118 -10.51 4.06 -6.91
CA LEU A 118 -10.10 4.75 -5.69
C LEU A 118 -9.07 5.84 -5.95
N VAL A 119 -8.22 5.69 -6.98
CA VAL A 119 -7.15 6.65 -7.29
C VAL A 119 -7.53 7.52 -8.49
N ASP A 120 -7.77 6.94 -9.67
CA ASP A 120 -8.01 7.74 -10.88
C ASP A 120 -9.31 8.55 -10.79
N PHE A 121 -10.38 7.94 -10.26
CA PHE A 121 -11.63 8.68 -10.00
C PHE A 121 -11.42 9.76 -8.93
N SER A 122 -10.63 9.48 -7.88
CA SER A 122 -10.30 10.48 -6.84
C SER A 122 -9.56 11.69 -7.38
N LEU A 123 -8.70 11.49 -8.39
CA LEU A 123 -8.04 12.59 -9.06
C LEU A 123 -9.04 13.50 -9.78
N LEU A 124 -10.22 13.06 -10.19
CA LEU A 124 -11.18 13.92 -10.91
C LEU A 124 -11.64 15.11 -10.04
N TYR A 125 -11.79 14.92 -8.73
CA TYR A 125 -12.34 15.92 -7.79
C TYR A 125 -11.34 16.43 -6.74
N SER A 126 -10.09 15.95 -6.74
CA SER A 126 -9.06 16.38 -5.81
C SER A 126 -7.79 16.87 -6.53
N ASP A 127 -7.05 17.74 -5.86
CA ASP A 127 -5.74 18.21 -6.32
C ASP A 127 -4.65 17.19 -5.96
N ILE A 128 -4.80 16.52 -4.80
CA ILE A 128 -3.83 15.57 -4.27
C ILE A 128 -4.57 14.33 -3.78
N VAL A 129 -4.14 13.15 -4.22
CA VAL A 129 -4.59 11.86 -3.70
C VAL A 129 -3.48 11.23 -2.87
N LEU A 130 -3.73 11.04 -1.58
CA LEU A 130 -2.87 10.29 -0.67
C LEU A 130 -3.32 8.83 -0.69
N VAL A 131 -2.45 7.92 -1.12
CA VAL A 131 -2.78 6.51 -1.29
C VAL A 131 -2.07 5.68 -0.24
N GLU A 132 -2.81 4.96 0.59
CA GLU A 132 -2.28 3.96 1.52
C GLU A 132 -2.24 2.58 0.85
N ASP A 133 -1.13 1.86 1.02
CA ASP A 133 -0.94 0.48 0.58
C ASP A 133 -1.26 0.28 -0.91
N TYR A 134 -0.49 0.92 -1.80
CA TYR A 134 -0.70 0.85 -3.25
C TYR A 134 -0.18 -0.45 -3.88
N ILE A 135 0.26 -0.41 -5.14
CA ILE A 135 0.85 -1.53 -5.88
C ILE A 135 1.90 -2.34 -5.09
N PRO A 136 2.78 -1.74 -4.26
CA PRO A 136 3.77 -2.52 -3.52
C PRO A 136 3.14 -3.58 -2.61
N ARG A 137 2.04 -3.26 -1.92
CA ARG A 137 1.31 -4.21 -1.07
C ARG A 137 0.70 -5.34 -1.90
N ILE A 138 0.09 -5.00 -3.03
CA ILE A 138 -0.48 -5.99 -3.96
C ILE A 138 0.61 -6.95 -4.44
N MET A 139 1.77 -6.46 -4.84
CA MET A 139 2.88 -7.29 -5.31
C MET A 139 3.41 -8.22 -4.21
N ALA A 140 3.53 -7.73 -2.97
CA ALA A 140 3.90 -8.56 -1.82
C ALA A 140 2.87 -9.68 -1.58
N ASP A 141 1.57 -9.37 -1.67
CA ASP A 141 0.50 -10.36 -1.55
C ASP A 141 0.53 -11.42 -2.65
N PHE A 142 0.79 -11.01 -3.90
CA PHE A 142 0.98 -11.96 -5.01
C PHE A 142 2.18 -12.87 -4.77
N LYS A 143 3.32 -12.32 -4.34
CA LYS A 143 4.52 -13.12 -4.03
C LYS A 143 4.26 -14.09 -2.89
N TYR A 144 3.57 -13.64 -1.84
CA TYR A 144 3.26 -14.45 -0.66
C TYR A 144 2.27 -15.57 -0.93
N ALA A 145 1.25 -15.32 -1.75
CA ALA A 145 0.21 -16.31 -2.06
C ALA A 145 0.64 -17.33 -3.13
N LEU A 146 1.45 -16.90 -4.11
CA LEU A 146 1.86 -17.74 -5.24
C LEU A 146 3.22 -18.42 -5.04
N GLU A 147 4.03 -17.93 -4.10
CA GLU A 147 5.34 -18.48 -3.70
C GLU A 147 6.24 -18.80 -4.91
N ASN A 148 6.53 -20.08 -5.15
CA ASN A 148 7.38 -20.56 -6.24
C ASN A 148 6.72 -20.46 -7.62
N HIS A 149 5.40 -20.26 -7.67
CA HIS A 149 4.63 -20.18 -8.90
C HIS A 149 4.48 -18.76 -9.45
N ILE A 150 5.05 -17.75 -8.77
CA ILE A 150 4.98 -16.35 -9.19
C ILE A 150 5.44 -16.15 -10.65
N LYS A 151 6.42 -16.94 -11.12
CA LYS A 151 6.94 -16.88 -12.49
C LYS A 151 5.86 -17.14 -13.55
N SER A 152 4.88 -17.99 -13.26
CA SER A 152 3.76 -18.27 -14.16
C SER A 152 2.79 -17.10 -14.32
N TYR A 153 2.91 -16.08 -13.47
CA TYR A 153 2.07 -14.89 -13.44
C TYR A 153 2.87 -13.61 -13.70
N ASN A 154 4.03 -13.74 -14.36
CA ASN A 154 4.90 -12.62 -14.72
C ASN A 154 4.15 -11.51 -15.44
N ILE A 155 3.17 -11.83 -16.29
CA ILE A 155 2.36 -10.81 -16.99
C ILE A 155 1.65 -9.86 -16.01
N PHE A 156 1.09 -10.36 -14.92
CA PHE A 156 0.42 -9.51 -13.91
C PHE A 156 1.43 -8.61 -13.20
N ILE A 157 2.58 -9.17 -12.83
CA ILE A 157 3.67 -8.44 -12.20
C ILE A 157 4.23 -7.36 -13.13
N THR A 158 4.44 -7.69 -14.41
CA THR A 158 4.89 -6.73 -15.42
C THR A 158 3.90 -5.58 -15.59
N ILE A 159 2.59 -5.85 -15.57
CA ILE A 159 1.58 -4.79 -15.64
C ILE A 159 1.67 -3.89 -14.41
N PHE A 160 1.77 -4.44 -13.21
CA PHE A 160 1.94 -3.65 -11.98
C PHE A 160 3.23 -2.82 -11.97
N LEU A 161 4.34 -3.39 -12.43
CA LEU A 161 5.61 -2.66 -12.55
C LEU A 161 5.52 -1.54 -13.58
N ARG A 162 4.88 -1.79 -14.75
CA ARG A 162 4.62 -0.74 -15.74
C ARG A 162 3.77 0.38 -15.16
N MET A 163 2.74 0.06 -14.37
CA MET A 163 1.94 1.07 -13.69
C MET A 163 2.79 1.90 -12.73
N ILE A 164 3.66 1.28 -11.92
CA ILE A 164 4.58 2.02 -11.04
C ILE A 164 5.44 3.01 -11.83
N SER A 165 5.98 2.59 -12.98
CA SER A 165 6.85 3.45 -13.81
C SER A 165 6.09 4.50 -14.63
N GLN A 166 4.84 4.24 -15.02
CA GLN A 166 4.06 5.13 -15.89
C GLN A 166 3.31 6.21 -15.11
N PHE A 167 2.87 5.91 -13.89
CA PHE A 167 2.22 6.92 -13.06
C PHE A 167 3.28 7.86 -12.49
N ASN A 168 3.07 9.17 -12.64
CA ASN A 168 3.85 10.21 -11.95
C ASN A 168 3.46 10.29 -10.46
N ALA A 169 3.33 9.13 -9.82
CA ALA A 169 3.10 8.99 -8.40
C ALA A 169 4.44 9.12 -7.67
N LYS A 170 4.43 9.79 -6.52
CA LYS A 170 5.59 9.81 -5.62
C LYS A 170 5.38 8.76 -4.55
N TYR A 171 6.43 7.99 -4.31
CA TYR A 171 6.38 6.85 -3.42
C TYR A 171 7.18 7.15 -2.16
N ILE A 172 6.53 6.95 -1.01
CA ILE A 172 7.08 7.20 0.33
C ILE A 172 6.99 5.88 1.10
N HIS A 173 8.15 5.31 1.39
CA HIS A 173 8.27 4.07 2.15
C HIS A 173 8.52 4.39 3.62
N LEU A 174 7.57 4.06 4.48
CA LEU A 174 7.73 4.16 5.93
C LEU A 174 8.19 2.82 6.49
N THR A 175 9.42 2.80 7.00
CA THR A 175 10.05 1.59 7.55
C THR A 175 10.13 1.66 9.09
N ALA A 176 10.16 0.49 9.71
CA ALA A 176 10.40 0.27 11.13
C ALA A 176 10.99 -1.13 11.29
N ASP A 177 11.84 -1.34 12.28
CA ASP A 177 12.36 -2.68 12.55
C ASP A 177 11.27 -3.61 13.13
N TYR A 178 11.55 -4.91 13.08
CA TYR A 178 10.61 -5.93 13.51
C TYR A 178 10.24 -5.76 14.99
N GLU A 179 11.21 -5.47 15.87
CA GLU A 179 10.95 -5.30 17.30
C GLU A 179 10.03 -4.11 17.59
N GLU A 180 10.22 -3.00 16.89
CA GLU A 180 9.35 -1.83 17.02
C GLU A 180 7.94 -2.10 16.48
N LEU A 181 7.82 -2.81 15.35
CA LEU A 181 6.52 -3.24 14.84
C LEU A 181 5.82 -4.19 15.80
N LYS A 182 6.56 -5.13 16.39
CA LYS A 182 6.07 -6.09 17.38
C LYS A 182 5.62 -5.37 18.64
N ARG A 183 6.37 -4.37 19.10
CA ARG A 183 5.98 -3.50 20.23
C ARG A 183 4.69 -2.75 19.95
N ARG A 184 4.50 -2.22 18.73
CA ARG A 184 3.30 -1.46 18.33
C ARG A 184 2.07 -2.34 18.08
N ARG A 185 2.27 -3.55 17.54
CA ARG A 185 1.18 -4.44 17.10
C ARG A 185 0.87 -5.57 18.07
N GLY A 186 1.82 -5.95 18.92
CA GLY A 186 1.71 -7.08 19.83
C GLY A 186 1.30 -8.36 19.10
N ILE A 187 0.24 -8.99 19.58
CA ILE A 187 -0.32 -10.25 19.05
C ILE A 187 -0.88 -10.08 17.62
N CYS A 188 -1.15 -8.85 17.20
CA CYS A 188 -1.76 -8.55 15.90
C CYS A 188 -0.74 -8.39 14.77
N MET A 189 0.51 -8.74 15.05
CA MET A 189 1.58 -8.75 14.07
C MET A 189 1.32 -9.84 13.03
N GLU A 190 1.60 -9.53 11.78
CA GLU A 190 1.57 -10.53 10.71
C GLU A 190 2.71 -11.53 10.90
N SER A 191 2.58 -12.70 10.27
CA SER A 191 3.58 -13.75 10.38
C SER A 191 4.93 -13.30 9.80
N TYR A 192 6.02 -13.74 10.42
CA TYR A 192 7.37 -13.30 10.06
C TYR A 192 7.71 -13.56 8.58
N ASP A 193 7.32 -14.73 8.06
CA ASP A 193 7.48 -15.11 6.65
C ASP A 193 6.82 -14.12 5.68
N TYR A 194 5.68 -13.55 6.07
CA TYR A 194 4.99 -12.56 5.26
C TYR A 194 5.65 -11.20 5.32
N LEU A 195 6.07 -10.76 6.52
CA LEU A 195 6.76 -9.49 6.71
C LEU A 195 8.10 -9.47 5.96
N ASP A 196 8.84 -10.59 5.96
CA ASP A 196 10.08 -10.74 5.20
C ASP A 196 9.85 -10.57 3.69
N ILE A 197 8.80 -11.23 3.16
CA ILE A 197 8.40 -11.08 1.76
C ILE A 197 7.99 -9.65 1.43
N GLN A 198 7.27 -8.97 2.32
CA GLN A 198 6.91 -7.56 2.14
C GLN A 198 8.16 -6.68 2.08
N GLN A 199 9.09 -6.82 3.02
CA GLN A 199 10.35 -6.05 3.04
C GLN A 199 11.16 -6.26 1.76
N TYR A 200 11.28 -7.51 1.32
CA TYR A 200 11.96 -7.84 0.07
C TYR A 200 11.32 -7.18 -1.15
N ILE A 201 9.99 -7.24 -1.28
CA ILE A 201 9.31 -6.58 -2.41
C ILE A 201 9.43 -5.06 -2.31
N TYR A 202 9.31 -4.50 -1.11
CA TYR A 202 9.41 -3.06 -0.90
C TYR A 202 10.78 -2.51 -1.27
N SER A 203 11.88 -3.22 -0.98
CA SER A 203 13.23 -2.79 -1.38
C SER A 203 13.43 -2.78 -2.90
N ILE A 204 12.82 -3.72 -3.62
CA ILE A 204 12.79 -3.72 -5.09
C ILE A 204 12.02 -2.51 -5.60
N ILE A 205 10.84 -2.24 -5.02
CA ILE A 205 10.05 -1.07 -5.40
C ILE A 205 10.80 0.23 -5.10
N ASP A 206 11.48 0.34 -3.95
CA ASP A 206 12.26 1.51 -3.58
C ASP A 206 13.25 1.89 -4.69
N THR A 207 13.94 0.87 -5.22
CA THR A 207 14.90 1.00 -6.32
C THR A 207 14.23 1.44 -7.62
N ILE A 208 13.13 0.79 -8.01
CA ILE A 208 12.44 1.05 -9.29
C ILE A 208 11.76 2.43 -9.30
N SER A 209 11.11 2.78 -8.20
CA SER A 209 10.29 4.00 -8.09
C SER A 209 11.09 5.21 -7.59
N LYS A 210 12.35 5.02 -7.18
CA LYS A 210 13.17 6.03 -6.49
C LYS A 210 12.44 6.58 -5.26
N SER A 211 11.93 5.66 -4.45
CA SER A 211 11.13 6.02 -3.28
C SER A 211 11.94 6.75 -2.23
N ILE A 212 11.24 7.58 -1.47
CA ILE A 212 11.79 8.19 -0.28
C ILE A 212 11.54 7.25 0.88
N VAL A 213 12.62 6.68 1.42
CA VAL A 213 12.56 5.79 2.58
C VAL A 213 12.74 6.61 3.86
N ILE A 214 11.78 6.49 4.78
CA ILE A 214 11.76 7.21 6.06
C ILE A 214 11.64 6.19 7.19
N ASP A 215 12.64 6.16 8.07
CA ASP A 215 12.58 5.40 9.31
C ASP A 215 11.61 6.09 10.30
N THR A 216 10.72 5.30 10.88
CA THR A 216 9.67 5.74 11.80
C THR A 216 9.96 5.40 13.25
N LYS A 217 11.21 5.10 13.62
CA LYS A 217 11.65 4.97 15.02
C LYS A 217 11.50 6.25 15.84
N GLU A 218 11.60 7.40 15.18
CA GLU A 218 11.51 8.72 15.80
C GLU A 218 10.07 9.12 16.17
N ASP A 219 9.93 10.24 16.88
CA ASP A 219 8.62 10.84 17.18
C ASP A 219 7.82 11.14 15.90
N ILE A 220 6.49 11.03 16.02
CA ILE A 220 5.52 11.24 14.94
C ILE A 220 5.74 12.58 14.23
N ASN A 221 6.04 13.65 14.97
CA ASN A 221 6.25 14.98 14.40
C ASN A 221 7.57 15.08 13.62
N CYS A 222 8.60 14.34 14.06
CA CYS A 222 9.86 14.29 13.35
C CYS A 222 9.71 13.53 12.02
N THR A 223 9.06 12.36 12.05
CA THR A 223 8.69 11.63 10.83
C THR A 223 7.84 12.50 9.90
N PHE A 224 6.86 13.22 10.43
CA PHE A 224 6.02 14.12 9.64
C PHE A 224 6.81 15.25 8.99
N SER A 225 7.74 15.84 9.73
CA SER A 225 8.64 16.88 9.22
C SER A 225 9.52 16.35 8.08
N LYS A 226 10.02 15.11 8.18
CA LYS A 226 10.75 14.44 7.10
C LYS A 226 9.86 14.27 5.87
N VAL A 227 8.62 13.80 6.03
CA VAL A 227 7.64 13.67 4.93
C VAL A 227 7.43 15.03 4.23
N ILE A 228 7.23 16.12 4.97
CA ILE A 228 7.05 17.46 4.38
C ILE A 228 8.29 17.93 3.62
N ARG A 229 9.48 17.78 4.21
CA ARG A 229 10.75 18.12 3.54
C ARG A 229 10.93 17.33 2.26
N SER A 230 10.61 16.04 2.28
CA SER A 230 10.66 15.16 1.13
C SER A 230 9.74 15.61 -0.01
N LEU A 231 8.57 16.20 0.31
CA LEU A 231 7.67 16.76 -0.68
C LEU A 231 8.22 18.03 -1.35
N SER A 232 9.09 18.78 -0.67
CA SER A 232 9.71 20.00 -1.21
C SER A 232 10.79 19.73 -2.26
N ALA A 233 11.37 18.53 -2.26
CA ALA A 233 12.41 18.12 -3.21
C ALA A 233 11.84 17.77 -4.60
N PHE A 234 10.52 17.70 -4.74
CA PHE A 234 9.81 17.37 -5.99
C PHE A 234 9.34 18.60 -6.76
#